data_AF-A0AAE1WGC4-F1
#
_entry.id   AF-A0AAE1WGC4-F1
#
_cell.length_a   1.000
_cell.length_b   1.000
_cell.length_c   1.000
_cell.angle_alpha   90.00
_cell.angle_beta   90.00
_cell.angle_gamma   90.00
#
_symmetry.space_group_name_H-M   'P 1'
#
loop_
_entity.id
_entity.type
_entity.pdbx_description
1 polymer ?
#
loop_
_entity_poly.entity_id
_entity_poly.type
_entity_poly.pdbx_seq_one_letter_code
_entity_poly.pdbx_strand_id
1 'polypeptide(L)'
;MILTMVILSPSNLKRLIDVYLDPLIEELQNLWHVSVLTHDNAKNEKFMMHVALMWTVNDLHAYRMASGWNTAGVMGCLVCMDDTCAFHLQNGAKDARHEES
;
A
#
# COMPACT_ATOMS: atom_id res chain seq x y z
N MET A 1 12.52 -4.29 13.88
CA MET A 1 11.67 -4.01 12.70
C MET A 1 10.61 -5.12 12.66
N ILE A 2 9.33 -4.77 12.80
CA ILE A 2 8.23 -5.75 12.68
C ILE A 2 7.80 -5.74 11.21
N LEU A 3 7.77 -6.91 10.58
CA LEU A 3 7.29 -7.07 9.21
C LEU A 3 5.93 -7.74 9.24
N THR A 4 4.89 -7.02 8.83
CA THR A 4 3.52 -7.53 8.71
C THR A 4 3.23 -7.79 7.23
N MET A 5 2.77 -9.00 6.88
CA MET A 5 2.40 -9.38 5.51
C MET A 5 0.90 -9.65 5.43
N VAL A 6 0.20 -8.92 4.57
CA VAL A 6 -1.25 -9.08 4.33
C VAL A 6 -1.45 -9.74 2.97
N ILE A 7 -2.12 -10.91 2.93
CA ILE A 7 -2.47 -11.62 1.70
C ILE A 7 -3.98 -11.55 1.50
N LEU A 8 -4.44 -10.88 0.43
CA LEU A 8 -5.86 -10.74 0.12
C LEU A 8 -6.26 -11.67 -1.04
N SER A 9 -7.36 -12.41 -0.88
CA SER A 9 -7.89 -13.30 -1.93
C SER A 9 -8.74 -12.53 -2.97
N PRO A 10 -8.69 -12.84 -4.28
CA PRO A 10 -9.18 -11.99 -5.39
C PRO A 10 -10.65 -11.55 -5.35
N SER A 11 -11.51 -12.27 -4.64
CA SER A 11 -12.95 -12.02 -4.59
C SER A 11 -13.28 -10.76 -3.79
N ASN A 12 -13.63 -9.66 -4.50
CA ASN A 12 -14.10 -8.36 -3.99
C ASN A 12 -13.06 -7.49 -3.24
N LEU A 13 -11.82 -7.51 -3.74
CA LEU A 13 -10.63 -6.91 -3.15
C LEU A 13 -10.73 -5.42 -2.77
N LYS A 14 -11.43 -4.59 -3.57
CA LYS A 14 -11.55 -3.14 -3.32
C LYS A 14 -12.34 -2.78 -2.06
N ARG A 15 -13.43 -3.49 -1.76
CA ARG A 15 -14.27 -3.21 -0.59
C ARG A 15 -13.72 -3.83 0.69
N LEU A 16 -12.91 -4.88 0.53
CA LEU A 16 -12.37 -5.67 1.62
C LEU A 16 -11.07 -5.08 2.20
N ILE A 17 -10.23 -4.41 1.39
CA ILE A 17 -8.94 -3.91 1.87
C ILE A 17 -9.08 -2.92 3.03
N ASP A 18 -10.04 -1.98 2.95
CA ASP A 18 -10.28 -1.01 4.03
C ASP A 18 -10.68 -1.72 5.33
N VAL A 19 -11.52 -2.76 5.24
CA VAL A 19 -11.95 -3.59 6.38
C VAL A 19 -10.79 -4.39 6.98
N TYR A 20 -9.85 -4.85 6.17
CA TYR A 20 -8.67 -5.58 6.64
C TYR A 20 -7.59 -4.67 7.24
N LEU A 21 -7.48 -3.44 6.74
CA LEU A 21 -6.51 -2.46 7.26
C LEU A 21 -6.99 -1.81 8.55
N ASP A 22 -8.30 -1.69 8.77
CA ASP A 22 -8.88 -1.08 9.97
C ASP A 22 -8.31 -1.62 11.29
N PRO A 23 -8.28 -2.95 11.57
CA PRO A 23 -7.68 -3.47 12.80
C PRO A 23 -6.18 -3.22 12.90
N LEU A 24 -5.45 -3.21 11.78
CA LEU A 24 -4.02 -2.91 11.75
C LEU A 24 -3.76 -1.43 12.08
N ILE A 25 -4.59 -0.53 11.56
CA ILE A 25 -4.52 0.90 11.85
C ILE A 25 -4.82 1.14 13.33
N GLU A 26 -5.88 0.52 13.86
CA GLU A 26 -6.24 0.60 15.28
C GLU A 26 -5.11 0.08 16.18
N GLU A 27 -4.50 -1.05 15.84
CA GLU A 27 -3.38 -1.61 16.59
C GLU A 27 -2.16 -0.68 16.54
N LEU A 28 -1.80 -0.14 15.37
CA LEU A 28 -0.69 0.82 15.25
C LEU A 28 -0.95 2.11 16.02
N GLN A 29 -2.17 2.65 15.99
CA GLN A 29 -2.56 3.82 16.79
C GLN A 29 -2.46 3.51 18.28
N ASN A 30 -2.95 2.34 18.71
CA ASN A 30 -2.84 1.91 20.10
C ASN A 30 -1.38 1.76 20.51
N LEU A 31 -0.51 1.16 19.71
CA LEU A 31 0.92 1.01 20.01
C LEU A 31 1.69 2.35 19.98
N TRP A 32 1.18 3.32 19.23
CA TRP A 32 1.72 4.68 19.21
C TRP A 32 1.29 5.48 20.45
N HIS A 33 0.03 5.39 20.87
CA HIS A 33 -0.48 6.14 22.02
C HIS A 33 -0.20 5.45 23.37
N VAL A 34 -0.37 4.14 23.40
CA VAL A 34 -0.12 3.24 24.52
C VAL A 34 1.17 2.50 24.22
N SER A 35 2.29 3.10 24.62
CA SER A 35 3.60 2.44 24.50
C SER A 35 3.60 1.08 25.19
N VAL A 36 4.40 0.15 24.66
CA VAL A 36 4.51 -1.21 25.20
C VAL A 36 5.82 -1.35 25.95
N LEU A 37 5.75 -1.89 27.17
CA LEU A 37 6.93 -2.22 27.96
C LEU A 37 7.71 -3.34 27.27
N THR A 38 8.87 -3.01 26.72
CA THR A 38 9.71 -3.91 25.92
C THR A 38 11.05 -4.09 26.61
N HIS A 39 11.61 -5.29 26.52
CA HIS A 39 12.93 -5.60 27.07
C HIS A 39 14.00 -5.41 25.98
N ASP A 40 14.99 -4.57 26.26
CA ASP A 40 16.19 -4.44 25.45
C ASP A 40 17.24 -5.46 25.92
N ASN A 41 17.46 -6.51 25.12
CA ASN A 41 18.46 -7.54 25.44
C ASN A 41 19.90 -6.99 25.42
N ALA A 42 20.21 -5.97 24.61
CA ALA A 42 21.56 -5.43 24.51
C ALA A 42 21.95 -4.66 25.77
N LYS A 43 20.98 -3.98 26.38
CA LYS A 43 21.17 -3.19 27.61
C LYS A 43 20.67 -3.89 28.88
N ASN A 44 20.01 -5.04 28.73
CA ASN A 44 19.35 -5.78 29.80
C ASN A 44 18.40 -4.90 30.65
N GLU A 45 17.67 -3.99 30.00
CA GLU A 45 16.74 -3.06 30.66
C GLU A 45 15.34 -3.13 30.04
N LYS A 46 14.36 -2.52 30.69
CA LYS A 46 13.01 -2.36 30.13
C LYS A 46 12.78 -0.91 29.77
N PHE A 47 12.18 -0.67 28.61
CA PHE A 47 11.84 0.66 28.15
C PHE A 47 10.43 0.67 27.54
N MET A 48 9.82 1.84 27.48
CA MET A 48 8.54 2.03 26.80
C MET A 48 8.80 2.21 25.30
N MET A 49 8.32 1.26 24.50
CA MET A 49 8.47 1.27 23.04
C MET A 49 7.21 1.83 22.38
N HIS A 50 7.39 2.77 21.46
CA HIS A 50 6.36 3.20 20.52
C HIS A 50 6.61 2.55 19.15
N VAL A 51 5.55 2.17 18.46
CA VAL A 51 5.62 1.61 17.10
C VAL A 51 5.16 2.65 16.09
N ALA A 52 5.94 2.86 15.04
CA ALA A 52 5.57 3.70 13.91
C ALA A 52 5.67 2.92 12.60
N LEU A 53 4.75 3.18 11.67
CA LEU A 53 4.80 2.67 10.30
C LEU A 53 5.76 3.53 9.47
N MET A 54 6.78 2.90 8.87
CA MET A 54 7.79 3.63 8.10
C MET A 54 7.48 3.64 6.60
N TRP A 55 7.25 2.46 6.01
CA TRP A 55 6.83 2.31 4.62
C TRP A 55 6.01 1.02 4.45
N THR A 56 5.16 0.99 3.42
CA THR A 56 4.46 -0.20 2.98
C THR A 56 5.04 -0.65 1.65
N VAL A 57 5.33 -1.96 1.52
CA VAL A 57 5.73 -2.55 0.23
C VAL A 57 4.49 -3.21 -0.36
N ASN A 58 4.02 -2.69 -1.47
CA ASN A 58 2.83 -3.16 -2.15
C ASN A 58 3.22 -3.59 -3.57
N ASP A 59 2.64 -4.68 -4.07
CA ASP A 59 2.68 -4.94 -5.51
C ASP A 59 1.83 -3.90 -6.27
N LEU A 60 1.95 -3.86 -7.60
CA LEU A 60 1.21 -2.90 -8.42
C LEU A 60 -0.31 -3.01 -8.21
N HIS A 61 -0.82 -4.22 -7.91
CA HIS A 61 -2.25 -4.44 -7.73
C HIS A 61 -2.75 -3.89 -6.40
N ALA A 62 -2.06 -4.21 -5.30
CA ALA A 62 -2.31 -3.69 -3.97
C ALA A 62 -2.14 -2.17 -3.92
N TYR A 63 -1.11 -1.62 -4.55
CA TYR A 63 -0.91 -0.17 -4.62
C TYR A 63 -2.07 0.52 -5.35
N ARG A 64 -2.52 0.00 -6.51
CA ARG A 64 -3.68 0.55 -7.24
C ARG A 64 -4.94 0.60 -6.40
N MET A 65 -5.16 -0.42 -5.58
CA MET A 65 -6.32 -0.43 -4.70
C MET A 65 -6.17 0.58 -3.56
N ALA A 66 -5.03 0.57 -2.88
CA ALA A 66 -4.79 1.41 -1.71
C ALA A 66 -4.71 2.91 -2.06
N SER A 67 -4.17 3.26 -3.22
CA SER A 67 -4.06 4.66 -3.70
C SER A 67 -5.34 5.19 -4.33
N GLY A 68 -6.31 4.32 -4.64
CA GLY A 68 -7.47 4.69 -5.46
C GLY A 68 -7.12 5.02 -6.92
N TRP A 69 -5.90 4.69 -7.38
CA TRP A 69 -5.40 5.07 -8.69
C TRP A 69 -6.23 4.44 -9.83
N ASN A 70 -6.72 5.30 -10.73
CA ASN A 70 -7.47 4.84 -11.89
C ASN A 70 -6.51 4.24 -12.93
N THR A 71 -6.89 3.08 -13.45
CA THR A 71 -6.09 2.36 -14.47
C THR A 71 -6.81 2.23 -15.80
N ALA A 72 -8.00 2.80 -15.90
CA ALA A 72 -8.67 2.99 -17.17
C ALA A 72 -8.06 4.20 -17.88
N GLY A 73 -7.59 3.95 -19.09
CA GLY A 73 -7.14 4.95 -20.04
C GLY A 73 -5.78 5.57 -19.74
N VAL A 74 -5.65 6.86 -20.08
CA VAL A 74 -4.36 7.57 -20.17
C VAL A 74 -3.56 7.46 -18.87
N MET A 75 -4.20 7.56 -17.71
CA MET A 75 -3.56 7.52 -16.38
C MET A 75 -3.14 6.11 -15.91
N GLY A 76 -3.16 5.09 -16.79
CA GLY A 76 -2.96 3.69 -16.39
C GLY A 76 -1.51 3.25 -16.13
N CYS A 77 -0.52 4.14 -16.24
CA CYS A 77 0.88 3.80 -16.00
C CYS A 77 1.32 4.19 -14.58
N LEU A 78 1.70 3.21 -13.76
CA LEU A 78 2.20 3.44 -12.39
C LEU A 78 3.65 3.93 -12.35
N VAL A 79 4.39 3.79 -13.45
CA VAL A 79 5.77 4.28 -13.59
C VAL A 79 5.77 5.75 -13.98
N CYS A 80 4.95 6.12 -14.97
CA CYS A 80 4.84 7.50 -15.44
C CYS A 80 3.86 8.34 -14.59
N MET A 81 2.97 7.71 -13.82
CA MET A 81 1.94 8.35 -13.00
C MET A 81 1.13 9.41 -13.76
N ASP A 82 1.33 10.70 -13.51
CA ASP A 82 0.63 11.80 -14.20
C ASP A 82 1.34 12.20 -15.51
N ASP A 83 2.61 11.83 -15.68
CA ASP A 83 3.43 12.13 -16.85
C ASP A 83 3.25 11.10 -17.98
N THR A 84 2.13 10.37 -18.00
CA THR A 84 1.91 9.33 -19.00
C THR A 84 1.87 9.92 -20.41
N CYS A 85 2.62 9.31 -21.34
CA CYS A 85 2.48 9.55 -22.77
C CYS A 85 1.39 8.66 -23.40
N ALA A 86 0.37 8.26 -22.65
CA ALA A 86 -0.69 7.40 -23.18
C ALA A 86 -1.63 8.23 -24.07
N PHE A 87 -2.04 7.64 -25.21
CA PHE A 87 -2.89 8.32 -26.19
C PHE A 87 -4.01 7.41 -26.68
N HIS A 88 -5.13 8.02 -27.02
CA HIS A 88 -6.29 7.33 -27.57
C HIS A 88 -6.02 6.94 -29.03
N LEU A 89 -6.17 5.66 -29.36
CA LEU A 89 -6.12 5.22 -30.76
C LEU A 89 -7.40 5.63 -31.49
N GLN A 90 -7.26 6.43 -32.55
CA GLN A 90 -8.39 7.03 -33.28
C GLN A 90 -9.38 6.01 -33.85
N ASN A 91 -8.92 4.79 -34.18
CA ASN A 91 -9.77 3.77 -34.81
C ASN A 91 -10.08 2.57 -33.89
N GLY A 92 -9.63 2.60 -32.62
CA GLY A 92 -9.63 1.40 -31.77
C GLY A 92 -10.49 1.48 -30.51
N ALA A 93 -10.97 2.66 -30.12
CA ALA A 93 -11.59 2.92 -28.81
C ALA A 93 -10.78 2.35 -27.62
N LYS A 94 -9.47 2.21 -27.79
CA LYS A 94 -8.52 1.68 -26.81
C LYS A 94 -7.38 2.67 -26.64
N ASP A 95 -6.90 2.78 -25.41
CA ASP A 95 -5.72 3.56 -25.06
C ASP A 95 -4.47 2.72 -25.27
N ALA A 96 -3.50 3.27 -26.00
CA ALA A 96 -2.19 2.66 -26.21
C ALA A 96 -1.18 3.26 -25.22
N ARG A 97 -0.27 2.42 -24.72
CA ARG A 97 0.83 2.82 -23.83
C ARG A 97 2.15 2.64 -24.58
N HIS A 98 3.13 3.47 -24.24
CA HIS A 98 4.52 3.21 -24.60
C HIS A 98 4.99 1.97 -23.82
N GLU A 99 5.42 0.93 -24.53
CA GLU A 99 6.11 -0.22 -23.94
C GLU A 99 7.58 0.19 -23.83
N GLU A 100 8.03 0.53 -22.62
CA GLU A 100 9.47 0.67 -22.36
C GLU A 100 10.06 -0.72 -22.14
N SER A 101 10.98 -1.07 -23.05
CA SER A 101 11.85 -2.25 -23.07
C SER A 101 12.93 -2.21 -22.00
#